data_AF-A0A815XP03-F1
#
_entry.id   AF-A0A815XP03-F1
#
_cell.length_a   1.000
_cell.length_b   1.000
_cell.length_c   1.000
_cell.angle_alpha   90.00
_cell.angle_beta   90.00
_cell.angle_gamma   90.00
#
_symmetry.space_group_name_H-M   'P 1'
#
loop_
_entity.id
_entity.type
_entity.pdbx_description
1 polymer ?
#
loop_
_entity_poly.entity_id
_entity_poly.type
_entity_poly.pdbx_seq_one_letter_code
_entity_poly.pdbx_strand_id
1 'polypeptide(L)'
;MLTEDNQKYWRPDTPAFADYYYHVIQVNTSTFDQYSFTINSSIQICAFMYTSEFDPTNPCSNRWFYDCSGTNGEVRFRNFFESRRNYVLVITTFSANVTGEFTIIISGPGLVELTPSPLNTISPPPSKSKNIQIHLFIRHLLDS
;
A
#
# COMPACT_ATOMS: atom_id res chain seq x y z
N MET A 1 -3.18 -8.06 0.41
CA MET A 1 -2.27 -9.10 0.91
C MET A 1 -0.83 -8.79 0.52
N LEU A 2 0.11 -9.03 1.44
CA LEU A 2 1.56 -9.08 1.19
C LEU A 2 2.00 -10.55 1.21
N THR A 3 2.52 -11.06 0.10
CA THR A 3 2.93 -12.45 -0.12
C THR A 3 4.39 -12.55 -0.54
N GLU A 4 4.91 -13.79 -0.60
CA GLU A 4 6.25 -14.06 -1.13
C GLU A 4 6.41 -13.73 -2.62
N ASP A 5 5.29 -13.65 -3.36
CA ASP A 5 5.27 -13.29 -4.77
C ASP A 5 5.38 -11.77 -5.00
N ASN A 6 5.15 -10.97 -3.95
CA ASN A 6 5.34 -9.53 -4.07
C ASN A 6 6.80 -9.20 -4.33
N GLN A 7 7.01 -8.17 -5.14
CA GLN A 7 8.33 -7.59 -5.32
C GLN A 7 8.88 -7.10 -3.99
N LYS A 8 10.21 -7.03 -3.92
CA LYS A 8 10.92 -6.47 -2.78
C LYS A 8 11.68 -5.23 -3.18
N TYR A 9 11.90 -4.36 -2.20
CA TYR A 9 12.70 -3.16 -2.34
C TYR A 9 13.42 -2.85 -1.03
N TRP A 10 14.41 -1.97 -1.10
CA TRP A 10 15.01 -1.36 0.07
C TRP A 10 14.05 -0.31 0.65
N ARG A 11 13.66 -0.46 1.93
CA ARG A 11 12.79 0.53 2.59
C ARG A 11 13.61 1.74 3.07
N PRO A 12 13.25 2.98 2.68
CA PRO A 12 14.01 4.20 3.00
C PRO A 12 14.38 4.41 4.47
N ASP A 13 13.54 3.93 5.40
CA ASP A 13 13.70 4.18 6.84
C ASP A 13 14.38 3.02 7.58
N THR A 14 15.14 2.19 6.85
CA THR A 14 15.88 1.04 7.40
C THR A 14 17.31 0.95 6.88
N PRO A 15 18.23 0.30 7.63
CA PRO A 15 19.56 -0.02 7.12
C PRO A 15 19.49 -0.73 5.76
N ALA A 16 20.41 -0.38 4.86
CA ALA A 16 20.38 -0.66 3.42
C ALA A 16 20.50 -2.13 2.97
N PHE A 17 20.23 -3.10 3.86
CA PHE A 17 20.60 -4.51 3.65
C PHE A 17 19.43 -5.48 3.78
N ALA A 18 18.20 -4.97 3.87
CA ALA A 18 17.01 -5.79 4.00
C ALA A 18 15.99 -5.50 2.89
N ASP A 19 15.49 -6.58 2.32
CA ASP A 19 14.46 -6.56 1.29
C ASP A 19 13.07 -6.76 1.91
N TYR A 20 12.16 -5.83 1.64
CA TYR A 20 10.82 -5.82 2.20
C TYR A 20 9.78 -6.02 1.09
N TYR A 21 8.81 -6.91 1.33
CA TYR A 21 7.69 -7.07 0.40
C TYR A 21 6.84 -5.80 0.38
N TYR A 22 6.40 -5.39 -0.80
CA TYR A 22 5.52 -4.24 -0.97
C TYR A 22 4.33 -4.52 -1.88
N HIS A 23 3.28 -3.74 -1.68
CA HIS A 23 2.09 -3.72 -2.50
C HIS A 23 1.77 -2.27 -2.87
N VAL A 24 1.54 -2.00 -4.16
CA VAL A 24 1.36 -0.66 -4.70
C VAL A 24 -0.08 -0.46 -5.15
N ILE A 25 -0.71 0.60 -4.68
CA ILE A 25 -2.11 0.92 -4.96
C ILE A 25 -2.17 2.37 -5.44
N GLN A 26 -2.77 2.59 -6.60
CA GLN A 26 -3.10 3.94 -7.05
C GLN A 26 -4.35 4.42 -6.34
N VAL A 27 -4.33 5.68 -5.93
CA VAL A 27 -5.40 6.33 -5.16
C VAL A 27 -5.83 7.58 -5.91
N ASN A 28 -7.12 7.68 -6.23
CA ASN A 28 -7.72 8.85 -6.85
C ASN A 28 -8.96 9.28 -6.06
N THR A 29 -9.09 10.56 -5.78
CA THR A 29 -10.23 11.14 -5.06
C THR A 29 -11.07 12.00 -6.01
N SER A 30 -12.39 11.96 -5.85
CA SER A 30 -13.30 12.76 -6.69
C SER A 30 -13.36 14.24 -6.30
N THR A 31 -12.99 14.58 -5.06
CA THR A 31 -13.03 15.94 -4.51
C THR A 31 -11.71 16.33 -3.82
N PHE A 32 -11.38 17.62 -3.86
CA PHE A 32 -10.30 18.19 -3.04
C PHE A 32 -10.80 18.30 -1.61
N ASP A 33 -10.31 17.44 -0.72
CA ASP A 33 -10.70 17.46 0.68
C ASP A 33 -9.81 16.56 1.55
N GLN A 34 -10.11 16.50 2.84
CA GLN A 34 -9.43 15.67 3.81
C GLN A 34 -10.00 14.24 3.84
N TYR A 35 -9.13 13.27 3.58
CA TYR A 35 -9.45 11.84 3.66
C TYR A 35 -8.65 11.18 4.80
N SER A 36 -9.27 10.21 5.46
CA SER A 36 -8.65 9.41 6.52
C SER A 36 -8.51 7.97 6.02
N PHE A 37 -7.32 7.41 6.21
CA PHE A 37 -7.00 6.03 5.89
C PHE A 37 -6.67 5.30 7.17
N THR A 38 -7.28 4.14 7.35
CA THR A 38 -6.94 3.17 8.39
C THR A 38 -6.61 1.86 7.69
N ILE A 39 -5.37 1.39 7.87
CA ILE A 39 -4.90 0.13 7.29
C ILE A 39 -4.70 -0.84 8.44
N ASN A 40 -5.47 -1.91 8.46
CA ASN A 40 -5.36 -2.97 9.47
C ASN A 40 -4.65 -4.17 8.88
N SER A 41 -3.69 -4.74 9.58
CA SER A 41 -2.92 -5.88 9.12
C SER A 41 -2.70 -6.91 10.21
N SER A 42 -2.57 -8.17 9.78
CA SER A 42 -2.15 -9.29 10.63
C SER A 42 -0.68 -9.23 11.04
N ILE A 43 0.11 -8.34 10.42
CA ILE A 43 1.53 -8.13 10.69
C ILE A 43 1.82 -6.64 10.87
N GLN A 44 2.97 -6.32 11.44
CA GLN A 44 3.42 -4.93 11.46
C GLN A 44 3.79 -4.47 10.04
N ILE A 45 3.26 -3.32 9.64
CA ILE A 45 3.41 -2.72 8.31
C ILE A 45 3.85 -1.26 8.41
N CYS A 46 4.31 -0.72 7.29
CA CYS A 46 4.42 0.71 7.05
C CYS A 46 3.59 1.08 5.82
N ALA A 47 3.04 2.29 5.81
CA ALA A 47 2.35 2.86 4.66
C ALA A 47 3.07 4.12 4.21
N PHE A 48 3.39 4.18 2.92
CA PHE A 48 4.03 5.32 2.27
C PHE A 48 3.09 5.90 1.22
N MET A 49 2.95 7.22 1.22
CA MET A 49 2.18 7.95 0.22
C MET A 49 3.12 8.70 -0.70
N TYR A 50 2.87 8.62 -2.01
CA TYR A 50 3.62 9.29 -3.06
C TYR A 50 2.69 10.19 -3.86
N THR A 51 3.24 11.29 -4.35
CA THR A 51 2.50 12.29 -5.16
C THR A 51 2.45 11.97 -6.65
N SER A 52 3.14 10.91 -7.08
CA SER A 52 3.21 10.39 -8.45
C SER A 52 3.64 8.91 -8.41
N GLU A 53 3.99 8.36 -9.57
CA GLU A 53 4.44 6.97 -9.71
C GLU A 53 5.59 6.60 -8.75
N PHE A 54 5.48 5.42 -8.15
CA PHE A 54 6.46 4.87 -7.23
C PHE A 54 7.58 4.17 -8.01
N ASP A 55 8.83 4.51 -7.71
CA ASP A 55 10.01 3.85 -8.25
C ASP A 55 10.69 3.02 -7.15
N PRO A 56 10.64 1.67 -7.19
CA PRO A 56 11.26 0.84 -6.17
C PRO A 56 12.79 0.92 -6.17
N THR A 57 13.42 1.39 -7.26
CA THR A 57 14.87 1.64 -7.33
C THR A 57 15.27 2.97 -6.72
N ASN A 58 14.31 3.89 -6.56
CA ASN A 58 14.48 5.18 -5.91
C ASN A 58 13.28 5.52 -5.00
N PRO A 59 13.09 4.77 -3.89
CA PRO A 59 11.89 4.85 -3.04
C PRO A 59 11.78 6.15 -2.24
N CYS A 60 12.81 7.00 -2.26
CA CYS A 60 12.74 8.34 -1.67
C CYS A 60 12.12 9.37 -2.61
N SER A 61 12.11 9.10 -3.93
CA SER A 61 11.55 10.01 -4.93
C SER A 61 10.03 10.12 -4.80
N ASN A 62 9.48 11.33 -4.97
CA ASN A 62 8.05 11.62 -4.94
C ASN A 62 7.30 11.26 -3.65
N ARG A 63 8.01 10.76 -2.63
CA ARG A 63 7.46 10.42 -1.31
C ARG A 63 6.92 11.69 -0.67
N TRP A 64 5.66 11.63 -0.28
CA TRP A 64 4.98 12.74 0.36
C TRP A 64 5.04 12.63 1.88
N PHE A 65 4.51 11.54 2.42
CA PHE A 65 4.51 11.22 3.83
C PHE A 65 4.44 9.71 4.03
N TYR A 66 4.65 9.25 5.26
CA TYR A 66 4.53 7.84 5.61
C TYR A 66 4.16 7.68 7.08
N ASP A 67 3.70 6.50 7.44
CA ASP A 67 3.51 6.08 8.82
C ASP A 67 3.92 4.61 9.00
N CYS A 68 4.70 4.38 10.05
CA CYS A 68 5.22 3.09 10.50
C CYS A 68 4.97 2.88 12.01
N SER A 69 4.29 3.83 12.67
CA SER A 69 4.15 3.88 14.13
C SER A 69 3.14 2.85 14.68
N GLY A 70 2.43 2.18 13.79
CA GLY A 70 1.44 1.17 14.10
C GLY A 70 1.93 0.02 14.96
N THR A 71 1.62 0.05 16.26
CA THR A 71 1.74 -1.11 17.13
C THR A 71 0.56 -2.04 16.86
N ASN A 72 0.81 -3.33 16.62
CA ASN A 72 -0.20 -4.36 16.29
C ASN A 72 -0.78 -4.31 14.85
N GLY A 73 -0.01 -3.80 13.89
CA GLY A 73 -0.36 -3.91 12.46
C GLY A 73 -1.41 -2.92 11.97
N GLU A 74 -1.73 -1.89 12.75
CA GLU A 74 -2.63 -0.82 12.34
C GLU A 74 -1.85 0.45 12.00
N VAL A 75 -2.06 1.03 10.82
CA VAL A 75 -1.49 2.32 10.40
C VAL A 75 -2.62 3.29 10.09
N ARG A 76 -2.50 4.55 10.55
CA ARG A 76 -3.55 5.57 10.38
C ARG A 76 -2.97 6.90 9.96
N PHE A 77 -3.54 7.50 8.91
CA PHE A 77 -3.17 8.85 8.51
C PHE A 77 -4.37 9.61 7.96
N ARG A 78 -4.29 10.94 8.02
CA ARG A 78 -5.33 11.85 7.55
C ARG A 78 -4.70 13.06 6.87
N ASN A 79 -5.01 13.28 5.60
CA ASN A 79 -4.41 14.34 4.78
C ASN A 79 -5.39 14.89 3.73
N PHE A 80 -5.06 16.05 3.14
CA PHE A 80 -5.81 16.68 2.05
C PHE A 80 -5.40 16.13 0.69
N PHE A 81 -6.30 15.47 -0.02
CA PHE A 81 -6.04 14.93 -1.35
C PHE A 81 -6.65 15.84 -2.42
N GLU A 82 -5.86 16.16 -3.44
CA GLU A 82 -6.35 16.85 -4.63
C GLU A 82 -7.21 15.94 -5.51
N SER A 83 -8.33 16.47 -6.01
CA SER A 83 -9.17 15.73 -6.94
C SER A 83 -8.45 15.46 -8.25
N ARG A 84 -8.72 14.29 -8.84
CA ARG A 84 -8.16 13.87 -10.16
C ARG A 84 -6.63 13.81 -10.20
N ARG A 85 -5.96 13.83 -9.05
CA ARG A 85 -4.52 13.60 -8.95
C ARG A 85 -4.28 12.14 -8.62
N ASN A 86 -3.31 11.54 -9.30
CA ASN A 86 -2.92 10.15 -9.09
C ASN A 86 -1.90 10.07 -7.96
N TYR A 87 -2.37 9.74 -6.77
CA TYR A 87 -1.50 9.41 -5.64
C TYR A 87 -1.18 7.91 -5.67
N VAL A 88 -0.07 7.53 -5.02
CA VAL A 88 0.31 6.13 -4.89
C VAL A 88 0.51 5.79 -3.42
N LEU A 89 -0.23 4.80 -2.93
CA LEU A 89 -0.07 4.19 -1.63
C LEU A 89 0.78 2.93 -1.79
N VAL A 90 1.92 2.89 -1.11
CA VAL A 90 2.75 1.70 -0.98
C VAL A 90 2.63 1.16 0.44
N ILE A 91 2.15 -0.07 0.57
CA ILE A 91 2.11 -0.80 1.84
C ILE A 91 3.28 -1.77 1.83
N THR A 92 4.11 -1.73 2.87
CA THR A 92 5.29 -2.58 3.00
C THR A 92 5.34 -3.26 4.35
N THR A 93 5.99 -4.42 4.41
CA THR A 93 6.24 -5.12 5.68
C THR A 93 7.17 -4.31 6.58
N PHE A 94 6.97 -4.37 7.90
CA PHE A 94 7.87 -3.74 8.87
C PHE A 94 9.17 -4.54 9.05
N SER A 95 9.06 -5.86 9.05
CA SER A 95 10.19 -6.81 9.12
C SER A 95 10.41 -7.48 7.77
N ALA A 96 11.66 -7.81 7.46
CA ALA A 96 12.02 -8.47 6.21
C ALA A 96 11.45 -9.89 6.16
N ASN A 97 11.09 -10.36 4.96
CA ASN A 97 10.60 -11.72 4.69
C ASN A 97 9.36 -12.15 5.51
N VAL A 98 8.54 -11.21 5.97
CA VAL A 98 7.26 -11.49 6.64
C VAL A 98 6.12 -11.28 5.66
N THR A 99 5.11 -12.14 5.68
CA THR A 99 3.90 -12.01 4.85
C THR A 99 2.67 -11.85 5.72
N GLY A 100 1.60 -11.28 5.16
CA GLY A 100 0.39 -11.04 5.93
C GLY A 100 -0.72 -10.37 5.13
N GLU A 101 -1.93 -10.53 5.64
CA GLU A 101 -3.10 -9.85 5.11
C GLU A 101 -3.21 -8.43 5.65
N PHE A 102 -3.83 -7.56 4.84
CA PHE A 102 -4.21 -6.22 5.25
C PHE A 102 -5.55 -5.83 4.63
N THR A 103 -6.27 -4.94 5.30
CA THR A 103 -7.47 -4.26 4.81
C THR A 103 -7.26 -2.76 4.87
N ILE A 104 -7.88 -2.03 3.95
CA ILE A 104 -7.83 -0.57 3.88
C ILE A 104 -9.24 -0.06 4.08
N ILE A 105 -9.42 0.82 5.05
CA ILE A 105 -10.66 1.55 5.32
C ILE A 105 -10.38 3.02 5.03
N ILE A 106 -11.19 3.62 4.17
CA ILE A 106 -11.04 5.02 3.76
C ILE A 106 -12.34 5.75 4.08
N SER A 107 -12.22 6.91 4.72
CA SER A 107 -13.35 7.81 4.96
C SER A 107 -13.03 9.21 4.48
N GLY A 108 -14.01 9.85 3.87
CA GLY A 108 -13.89 11.21 3.35
C GLY A 108 -15.18 11.66 2.65
N PRO A 109 -15.22 12.92 2.20
CA PRO A 109 -16.43 13.52 1.66
C PRO A 109 -16.70 13.20 0.18
N GLY A 110 -15.76 12.54 -0.50
CA GLY A 110 -15.90 12.13 -1.90
C GLY A 110 -15.64 10.64 -2.12
N LEU A 111 -15.83 10.22 -3.37
CA LEU A 111 -15.50 8.86 -3.81
C LEU A 111 -13.98 8.71 -3.86
N VAL A 112 -13.52 7.52 -3.49
CA VAL A 112 -12.12 7.12 -3.59
C VAL A 112 -12.02 5.88 -4.44
N GLU A 113 -11.26 5.97 -5.51
CA GLU A 113 -10.96 4.86 -6.40
C GLU A 113 -9.60 4.28 -6.03
N LEU A 114 -9.56 2.96 -5.83
CA LEU A 114 -8.35 2.20 -5.59
C LEU A 114 -8.11 1.25 -6.76
N THR A 115 -6.99 1.43 -7.46
CA THR A 115 -6.61 0.56 -8.58
C THR A 115 -5.26 -0.11 -8.30
N PRO A 116 -5.12 -1.43 -8.55
CA PRO A 116 -3.83 -2.10 -8.45
C PRO A 116 -2.82 -1.50 -9.43
N SER A 117 -1.59 -1.28 -8.97
CA SER A 117 -0.50 -0.85 -9.87
C SER A 117 0.00 -2.01 -10.73
N PRO A 118 0.42 -1.76 -11.98
CA PRO A 118 1.15 -2.73 -12.81
C PRO A 118 2.42 -3.26 -12.11
N LEU A 119 3.03 -2.50 -11.21
CA LEU A 119 4.20 -2.96 -10.44
C LEU A 119 3.89 -4.21 -9.59
N ASN A 120 2.63 -4.45 -9.24
CA ASN A 120 2.24 -5.64 -8.49
C ASN A 120 2.32 -6.93 -9.33
N THR A 121 2.37 -6.84 -10.66
CA THR A 121 2.38 -8.01 -11.57
C THR A 121 3.76 -8.31 -12.16
N ILE A 122 4.73 -7.42 -11.93
CA ILE A 122 6.12 -7.68 -12.32
C ILE A 122 6.67 -8.66 -11.29
N SER A 123 6.51 -9.97 -11.54
CA SER A 123 7.07 -11.00 -10.65
C SER A 123 8.56 -10.75 -10.43
N PRO A 124 9.13 -11.08 -9.26
CA PRO A 124 10.58 -11.26 -9.18
C PRO A 124 11.04 -12.23 -10.28
N PRO A 125 12.29 -12.11 -10.80
CA PRO A 125 12.80 -13.09 -11.76
C PRO A 125 12.55 -14.51 -11.22
N PRO A 126 12.09 -15.45 -12.07
CA PRO A 126 11.42 -16.65 -11.62
C PRO A 126 12.32 -17.52 -10.74
N SER A 127 12.01 -17.55 -9.44
CA SER A 127 12.34 -18.69 -8.57
C SER A 127 11.08 -19.55 -8.43
N LYS A 128 10.93 -20.50 -9.35
CA LYS A 128 9.99 -21.66 -9.34
C LYS A 128 8.54 -21.40 -8.90
N SER A 129 7.71 -21.13 -9.92
CA SER A 129 6.24 -21.25 -10.01
C SER A 129 5.50 -22.06 -8.92
N LYS A 130 4.47 -21.43 -8.34
CA LYS A 130 3.17 -22.06 -8.04
C LYS A 130 2.02 -21.08 -8.39
N ASN A 131 1.02 -21.56 -9.12
CA ASN A 131 -0.17 -20.79 -9.51
C ASN A 131 -1.04 -20.44 -8.28
N ILE A 132 -1.47 -19.18 -8.14
CA ILE A 132 -2.42 -18.75 -7.10
C ILE A 132 -3.63 -18.07 -7.75
N GLN A 133 -4.84 -18.56 -7.44
CA GLN A 133 -6.12 -17.89 -7.73
C GLN A 133 -6.39 -16.81 -6.68
N ILE A 134 -6.78 -15.61 -7.12
CA ILE A 134 -7.19 -14.51 -6.24
C ILE A 134 -8.72 -14.49 -6.15
N HIS A 135 -9.27 -14.67 -4.93
CA HIS A 135 -10.69 -14.43 -4.63
C HIS A 135 -10.86 -13.01 -4.09
N LEU A 136 -11.58 -12.16 -4.82
CA LEU A 136 -11.92 -10.80 -4.40
C LEU A 136 -13.28 -10.82 -3.69
N PHE A 137 -13.33 -10.50 -2.40
CA PHE A 137 -14.59 -10.29 -1.67
C PHE A 137 -14.85 -8.79 -1.51
N ILE A 138 -15.75 -8.24 -2.32
CA ILE A 138 -16.33 -6.92 -2.10
C ILE A 138 -17.59 -7.12 -1.25
N ARG A 139 -17.58 -6.66 0.01
CA ARG A 139 -18.81 -6.51 0.78
C ARG A 139 -19.25 -5.06 0.72
N HIS A 140 -20.36 -4.80 0.02
CA HIS A 140 -21.14 -3.59 0.26
C HIS A 140 -21.86 -3.75 1.60
N LEU A 141 -21.57 -2.88 2.56
CA LEU A 141 -22.48 -2.63 3.66
C LEU A 141 -23.55 -1.67 3.13
N LEU A 142 -24.79 -2.15 3.05
CA LEU A 142 -25.96 -1.30 2.93
C LEU A 142 -26.29 -0.79 4.32
N ASP A 143 -26.46 0.52 4.43
CA ASP A 143 -26.88 1.21 5.64
C ASP A 143 -28.22 0.66 6.16
N SER A 144 -28.37 0.66 7.48
CA SER A 144 -29.66 0.66 8.18
C SER A 144 -29.66 1.73 9.25
#